data_AF-A0A2N6UID7-F1
#
_entry.id   AF-A0A2N6UID7-F1
#
_cell.length_a   1.000
_cell.length_b   1.000
_cell.length_c   1.000
_cell.angle_alpha   90.00
_cell.angle_beta   90.00
_cell.angle_gamma   90.00
#
_symmetry.space_group_name_H-M   'P 1'
#
loop_
_entity.id
_entity.type
_entity.pdbx_description
1 polymer ?
#
loop_
_entity_poly.entity_id
_entity_poly.type
_entity_poly.pdbx_seq_one_letter_code
_entity_poly.pdbx_strand_id
1 'polypeptide(L)'
;MAKERLDRTGPHRATFERNKKIILKTQNVCGICGKPVDLSLKAPNPLAPCIDHIIPVSKGGHPSDIDNLQLAHWSCNRAKSDKLFKNKVNIEPEVIGNRNLPWSTDWTKYKPKKFKGM
;
A
#
# COMPACT_ATOMS: atom_id res chain seq x y z
N MET A 1 -16.57 19.63 -21.19
CA MET A 1 -17.52 19.86 -20.08
C MET A 1 -16.88 19.33 -18.80
N ALA A 2 -16.84 20.11 -17.72
CA ALA A 2 -16.29 19.65 -16.45
C ALA A 2 -17.22 18.59 -15.87
N LYS A 3 -16.82 17.31 -15.93
CA LYS A 3 -17.58 16.19 -15.38
C LYS A 3 -17.84 16.46 -13.90
N GLU A 4 -19.11 16.41 -13.50
CA GLU A 4 -19.50 16.69 -12.12
C GLU A 4 -18.79 15.73 -11.16
N ARG A 5 -18.20 16.31 -10.12
CA ARG A 5 -17.44 15.57 -9.12
C ARG A 5 -18.39 15.01 -8.07
N LEU A 6 -18.66 13.71 -8.15
CA LEU A 6 -19.56 12.99 -7.23
C LEU A 6 -19.17 13.13 -5.76
N ASP A 7 -17.90 13.40 -5.45
CA ASP A 7 -17.40 13.69 -4.10
C ASP A 7 -17.98 14.97 -3.48
N ARG A 8 -18.52 15.89 -4.29
CA ARG A 8 -19.14 17.15 -3.83
C ARG A 8 -20.63 17.00 -3.51
N THR A 9 -21.22 15.84 -3.77
CA THR A 9 -22.63 15.56 -3.50
C THR A 9 -22.84 15.09 -2.05
N GLY A 10 -23.94 15.52 -1.42
CA GLY A 10 -24.23 15.32 0.00
C GLY A 10 -24.11 13.89 0.55
N PRO A 11 -24.68 12.84 -0.08
CA PRO A 11 -24.69 11.49 0.49
C PRO A 11 -23.29 10.83 0.54
N HIS A 12 -22.44 11.13 -0.45
CA HIS A 12 -21.08 10.60 -0.50
C HIS A 12 -20.16 11.21 0.56
N ARG A 13 -20.43 12.46 0.96
CA ARG A 13 -19.66 13.17 1.99
C ARG A 13 -19.81 12.53 3.37
N ALA A 14 -21.02 12.18 3.79
CA ALA A 14 -21.26 11.55 5.09
C ALA A 14 -20.55 10.19 5.21
N THR A 15 -20.61 9.39 4.14
CA THR A 15 -19.91 8.10 4.07
C THR A 15 -18.40 8.27 4.07
N PHE A 16 -17.88 9.24 3.33
CA PHE A 16 -16.45 9.59 3.34
C PHE A 16 -15.96 10.02 4.72
N GLU A 17 -16.72 10.87 5.43
CA GLU A 17 -16.35 11.32 6.78
C GLU A 17 -16.34 10.17 7.79
N ARG A 18 -17.26 9.20 7.65
CA ARG A 18 -17.25 7.96 8.45
C ARG A 18 -16.00 7.13 8.14
N ASN A 19 -15.70 6.88 6.87
CA ASN A 19 -14.55 6.07 6.45
C ASN A 19 -13.22 6.72 6.79
N LYS A 20 -13.13 8.05 6.68
CA LYS A 20 -11.97 8.83 7.15
C LYS A 20 -11.66 8.57 8.62
N LYS A 21 -12.69 8.56 9.49
CA LYS A 21 -12.51 8.29 10.93
C LYS A 21 -12.05 6.85 11.18
N ILE A 22 -12.51 5.90 10.37
CA ILE A 22 -12.08 4.50 10.47
C ILE A 22 -10.60 4.39 10.09
N ILE A 23 -10.22 4.90 8.92
CA ILE A 23 -8.84 4.82 8.39
C ILE A 23 -7.84 5.51 9.33
N LEU A 24 -8.17 6.69 9.86
CA LEU A 24 -7.30 7.40 10.81
C LEU A 24 -7.11 6.65 12.14
N LYS A 25 -7.95 5.68 12.46
CA LYS A 25 -7.83 4.84 13.66
C LYS A 25 -7.17 3.48 13.38
N THR A 26 -7.35 2.94 12.17
CA THR A 26 -6.88 1.60 11.81
C THR A 26 -5.51 1.60 11.15
N GLN A 27 -5.16 2.66 10.41
CA GLN A 27 -3.92 2.74 9.63
C GLN A 27 -2.97 3.79 10.20
N ASN A 28 -1.68 3.46 10.23
CA ASN A 28 -0.61 4.36 10.66
C ASN A 28 0.49 4.52 9.59
N VAL A 29 0.35 3.88 8.43
CA VAL A 29 1.35 3.84 7.37
C VAL A 29 0.80 4.51 6.11
N CYS A 30 1.63 5.29 5.44
CA CYS A 30 1.28 5.94 4.19
C CYS A 30 1.24 4.92 3.04
N GLY A 31 0.10 4.78 2.37
CA GLY A 31 -0.09 3.86 1.25
C GLY A 31 0.68 4.25 -0.03
N ILE A 32 1.24 5.47 -0.10
CA ILE A 32 2.03 5.93 -1.25
C ILE A 32 3.53 5.65 -1.05
N CYS A 33 4.09 6.05 0.11
CA CYS A 33 5.52 5.97 0.36
C CYS A 33 5.94 4.85 1.32
N GLY A 34 4.99 4.16 1.96
CA GLY A 34 5.24 3.07 2.90
C GLY A 34 5.82 3.50 4.26
N LYS A 35 5.95 4.81 4.51
CA LYS A 35 6.48 5.34 5.78
C LYS A 35 5.36 5.60 6.79
N PRO A 36 5.64 5.53 8.11
CA PRO A 36 4.67 5.88 9.12
C PRO A 36 4.22 7.34 9.00
N VAL A 37 2.96 7.60 9.34
CA VAL A 37 2.34 8.93 9.33
C VAL A 37 2.11 9.36 10.77
N ASP A 38 2.58 10.56 11.11
CA ASP A 38 2.31 11.16 12.41
C ASP A 38 0.94 11.84 12.39
N LEU A 39 -0.02 11.25 13.11
CA LEU A 39 -1.40 11.71 13.19
C LEU A 39 -1.56 12.98 14.05
N SER A 40 -0.53 13.37 14.81
CA SER A 40 -0.55 14.59 15.63
C SER A 40 -0.36 15.87 14.80
N LEU A 41 0.26 15.72 13.61
CA LEU A 41 0.53 16.84 12.71
C LEU A 41 -0.77 17.36 12.10
N LYS A 42 -0.93 18.69 12.12
CA LYS A 42 -2.06 19.39 11.50
C LYS A 42 -1.62 20.08 10.21
N ALA A 43 -2.58 20.36 9.33
CA ALA A 43 -2.35 21.27 8.21
C ALA A 43 -1.84 22.62 8.74
N PRO A 44 -0.82 23.25 8.13
CA PRO A 44 -0.31 23.04 6.77
C PRO A 44 0.95 22.16 6.64
N ASN A 45 1.27 21.33 7.64
CA ASN A 45 2.51 20.54 7.60
C ASN A 45 2.54 19.55 6.41
N PRO A 46 3.64 19.46 5.64
CA PRO A 46 3.75 18.54 4.50
C PRO A 46 3.62 17.05 4.85
N LEU A 47 3.88 16.67 6.10
CA LEU A 47 3.75 15.31 6.61
C LEU A 47 2.44 15.10 7.37
N ALA A 48 1.52 16.06 7.35
CA ALA A 48 0.20 15.89 7.94
C ALA A 48 -0.56 14.72 7.28
N PRO A 49 -1.38 13.99 8.05
CA PRO A 49 -2.21 12.91 7.53
C PRO A 49 -3.30 13.46 6.61
N CYS A 50 -3.46 12.84 5.46
CA CYS A 50 -4.55 13.06 4.55
C CYS A 50 -5.12 11.72 4.07
N ILE A 51 -6.36 11.76 3.56
CA ILE A 51 -6.98 10.60 2.94
C ILE A 51 -6.81 10.76 1.42
N ASP A 52 -6.18 9.78 0.81
CA ASP A 52 -5.97 9.69 -0.64
C ASP A 52 -6.92 8.68 -1.26
N HIS A 53 -7.38 8.96 -2.48
CA HIS A 53 -8.11 8.01 -3.31
C HIS A 53 -7.13 7.21 -4.16
N ILE A 54 -7.02 5.91 -3.94
CA ILE A 54 -6.10 5.02 -4.69
C ILE A 54 -6.32 5.20 -6.19
N ILE A 55 -7.57 5.09 -6.63
CA ILE A 55 -8.05 5.45 -7.96
C ILE A 55 -8.66 6.85 -7.87
N PRO A 56 -8.06 7.86 -8.55
CA PRO A 56 -8.62 9.20 -8.57
C PRO A 56 -10.06 9.21 -9.09
N VAL A 57 -10.91 10.04 -8.48
CA VAL A 57 -12.32 10.21 -8.89
C VAL A 57 -12.43 10.64 -10.37
N SER A 58 -11.45 11.40 -10.88
CA SER A 58 -11.37 11.78 -12.30
C SER A 58 -11.26 10.58 -13.25
N LYS A 59 -10.71 9.46 -12.78
CA LYS A 59 -10.52 8.22 -13.53
C LYS A 59 -11.60 7.18 -13.26
N GLY A 60 -12.69 7.57 -12.58
CA GLY A 60 -13.82 6.68 -12.27
C GLY A 60 -13.70 5.95 -10.94
N GLY A 61 -12.77 6.35 -10.06
CA GLY A 61 -12.73 5.82 -8.70
C GLY A 61 -13.97 6.22 -7.89
N HIS A 62 -14.48 5.30 -7.06
CA HIS A 62 -15.62 5.60 -6.21
C HIS A 62 -15.20 6.56 -5.08
N PRO A 63 -15.94 7.67 -4.85
CA PRO A 63 -15.50 8.75 -3.94
C PRO A 63 -15.57 8.37 -2.45
N SER A 64 -16.39 7.39 -2.09
CA SER A 64 -16.66 7.01 -0.69
C SER A 64 -16.29 5.57 -0.36
N ASP A 65 -15.75 4.80 -1.29
CA ASP A 65 -15.46 3.38 -1.05
C ASP A 65 -14.26 3.23 -0.14
N ILE A 66 -14.36 2.41 0.91
CA ILE A 66 -13.28 2.25 1.88
C ILE A 66 -12.05 1.58 1.24
N ASP A 67 -12.26 0.69 0.27
CA ASP A 67 -11.19 0.00 -0.44
C ASP A 67 -10.44 0.94 -1.40
N ASN A 68 -11.09 2.04 -1.81
CA ASN A 68 -10.47 3.07 -2.64
C ASN A 68 -9.82 4.19 -1.81
N LEU A 69 -9.91 4.15 -0.47
CA LEU A 69 -9.37 5.18 0.41
C LEU A 69 -8.17 4.64 1.18
N GLN A 70 -7.10 5.43 1.25
CA GLN A 70 -5.91 5.07 2.00
C GLN A 70 -5.36 6.26 2.78
N LEU A 71 -4.67 5.99 3.89
CA LEU A 71 -3.90 7.01 4.59
C LEU A 71 -2.67 7.41 3.78
N ALA A 72 -2.43 8.72 3.65
CA ALA A 72 -1.25 9.26 3.00
C ALA A 72 -0.73 10.52 3.71
N HIS A 73 0.53 10.90 3.45
CA HIS A 73 1.02 12.24 3.79
C HIS A 73 0.47 13.27 2.80
N TRP A 74 0.28 14.50 3.25
CA TRP A 74 -0.18 15.61 2.40
C TRP A 74 0.73 15.85 1.19
N SER A 75 2.05 15.85 1.40
CA SER A 75 3.07 15.97 0.34
C SER A 75 3.01 14.81 -0.65
N CYS A 76 2.86 13.57 -0.17
CA CYS A 76 2.76 12.38 -1.02
C CYS A 76 1.50 12.42 -1.90
N ASN A 77 0.35 12.78 -1.32
CA ASN A 77 -0.89 12.91 -2.07
C ASN A 77 -0.78 14.00 -3.16
N ARG A 78 -0.19 15.16 -2.80
CA ARG A 78 0.06 16.25 -3.77
C ARG A 78 1.00 15.82 -4.90
N ALA A 79 2.03 15.05 -4.60
CA ALA A 79 2.94 14.50 -5.61
C ALA A 79 2.27 13.44 -6.51
N LYS A 80 1.35 12.65 -5.95
CA LYS A 80 0.57 11.64 -6.67
C LYS A 80 -0.38 12.24 -7.70
N SER A 81 -1.12 13.29 -7.31
CA SER A 81 -2.10 13.93 -8.20
C SER A 81 -3.09 12.89 -8.79
N ASP A 82 -3.32 12.93 -10.09
CA ASP A 82 -4.17 12.01 -10.86
C ASP A 82 -3.42 10.75 -11.34
N LYS A 83 -2.16 10.53 -10.93
CA LYS A 83 -1.37 9.37 -11.35
C LYS A 83 -1.81 8.13 -10.57
N LEU A 84 -1.98 7.02 -11.30
CA LEU A 84 -2.23 5.71 -10.70
C LEU A 84 -0.87 5.12 -10.32
N PHE A 85 -0.54 5.13 -9.02
CA PHE A 85 0.66 4.44 -8.53
C PHE A 85 0.39 2.94 -8.52
N LYS A 86 1.02 2.20 -9.44
CA LYS A 86 1.08 0.74 -9.40
C LYS A 86 2.14 0.31 -8.37
N ASN A 87 1.97 0.64 -7.09
CA ASN A 87 2.79 0.06 -6.02
C ASN A 87 2.26 -1.32 -5.60
N LYS A 88 1.76 -2.10 -6.55
CA LYS A 88 1.73 -3.55 -6.35
C LYS A 88 3.14 -4.01 -6.66
N VAL A 89 3.95 -4.21 -5.63
CA VAL A 89 5.00 -5.21 -5.74
C VAL A 89 4.23 -6.46 -6.18
N ASN A 90 4.39 -6.86 -7.45
CA ASN A 90 3.90 -8.15 -7.88
C ASN A 90 4.71 -9.15 -7.08
N ILE A 91 4.20 -9.55 -5.92
CA ILE A 91 4.65 -10.74 -5.23
C ILE A 91 4.06 -11.86 -6.08
N GLU A 92 4.69 -12.10 -7.23
CA GLU A 92 4.44 -13.32 -7.95
C GLU A 92 4.87 -14.44 -6.98
N PRO A 93 3.99 -15.40 -6.67
CA PRO A 93 4.40 -16.50 -5.81
C PRO A 93 5.61 -17.15 -6.46
N GLU A 94 6.73 -17.24 -5.73
CA GLU A 94 7.92 -17.93 -6.24
C GLU A 94 7.52 -19.37 -6.57
N VAL A 95 7.38 -19.66 -7.87
CA VAL A 95 7.05 -21.00 -8.33
C VAL A 95 8.29 -21.86 -8.14
N ILE A 96 8.27 -22.70 -7.10
CA ILE A 96 9.31 -23.72 -6.88
C ILE A 96 9.30 -24.68 -8.07
N GLY A 97 10.29 -24.53 -8.96
CA GLY A 97 10.57 -25.45 -10.05
C GLY A 97 11.87 -26.22 -9.82
N ASN A 98 12.18 -27.18 -10.69
CA ASN A 98 13.39 -28.02 -10.59
C ASN A 98 14.71 -27.22 -10.52
N ARG A 99 14.71 -25.96 -10.99
CA ARG A 99 15.88 -25.06 -10.92
C ARG A 99 16.06 -24.38 -9.56
N ASN A 100 14.99 -24.19 -8.81
CA ASN A 100 14.96 -23.57 -7.48
C ASN A 100 14.50 -24.56 -6.39
N LEU A 101 14.59 -25.86 -6.66
CA LEU A 101 14.22 -26.89 -5.69
C LEU A 101 15.24 -26.87 -4.54
N PRO A 102 14.79 -26.79 -3.27
CA PRO A 102 15.71 -26.88 -2.14
C PRO A 102 16.48 -28.20 -2.21
N TRP A 103 17.80 -28.15 -2.14
CA TRP A 103 18.60 -29.36 -2.08
C TRP A 103 18.33 -30.10 -0.76
N SER A 104 18.17 -31.41 -0.84
CA SER A 104 17.92 -32.28 0.32
C SER A 104 19.10 -32.31 1.30
N THR A 105 20.27 -31.86 0.88
CA THR A 105 21.49 -31.92 1.68
C THR A 105 22.41 -30.76 1.31
N ASP A 106 22.94 -30.08 2.32
CA ASP A 106 23.95 -29.05 2.17
C ASP A 106 25.34 -29.68 2.01
N TRP A 107 25.75 -29.86 0.76
CA TRP A 107 27.03 -30.48 0.39
C TRP A 107 28.24 -29.67 0.86
N THR A 108 28.09 -28.36 1.14
CA THR A 108 29.20 -27.56 1.70
C THR A 108 29.59 -28.00 3.10
N LYS A 109 28.67 -28.65 3.83
CA LYS A 109 28.88 -29.18 5.17
C LYS A 109 29.25 -30.67 5.18
N TYR A 110 29.27 -31.32 4.02
CA TYR A 110 29.57 -32.74 3.94
C TYR A 110 31.04 -33.01 4.30
N LYS A 111 31.26 -33.85 5.32
CA LYS A 111 32.57 -34.38 5.68
C LYS A 111 32.55 -35.90 5.48
N PRO A 112 33.38 -36.46 4.59
CA PRO A 112 33.44 -37.90 4.42
C PRO A 112 33.95 -38.55 5.72
N LYS A 113 33.27 -39.60 6.18
CA LYS A 113 33.80 -40.43 7.27
C LYS A 113 35.07 -41.09 6.76
N LYS A 114 36.21 -40.85 7.40
CA LYS A 114 37.45 -41.58 7.11
C LYS A 114 37.17 -43.07 7.33
N PHE A 115 37.28 -43.85 6.27
CA PHE A 115 37.20 -45.29 6.32
C PHE A 115 38.39 -45.77 7.16
N LYS A 116 38.15 -46.20 8.40
CA LYS A 116 39.16 -46.92 9.18
C LYS A 116 39.20 -48.34 8.63
N GLY A 117 40.05 -48.55 7.63
CA GLY A 117 40.44 -49.90 7.21
C GLY A 117 41.07 -50.64 8.39
N MET A 118 40.78 -51.95 8.45
CA MET A 118 41.35 -52.92 9.40
C MET A 118 42.87 -52.89 9.43
#